data_AF-A0A7Y5SWY7-F1
#
_entry.id   AF-A0A7Y5SWY7-F1
#
_cell.length_a   1.000
_cell.length_b   1.000
_cell.length_c   1.000
_cell.angle_alpha   90.00
_cell.angle_beta   90.00
_cell.angle_gamma   90.00
#
_symmetry.space_group_name_H-M   'P 1'
#
loop_
_entity.id
_entity.type
_entity.pdbx_description
1 polymer ?
#
loop_
_entity_poly.entity_id
_entity_poly.type
_entity_poly.pdbx_seq_one_letter_code
_entity_poly.pdbx_strand_id
1 'polypeptide(L)'
;MSATPAPQPAPTQAQLEAVLQTALYLLGARQDQMLTIEEWTGLARAVAACQERKTADYLTEHDLEDIAERHAHEWDGATDGPLPNLDE
;
A
#
# COMPACT_ATOMS: atom_id res chain seq x y z
N MET A 1 24.50 19.69 -20.23
CA MET A 1 25.10 18.86 -19.16
C MET A 1 24.04 18.70 -18.10
N SER A 2 23.38 17.54 -18.04
CA SER A 2 22.36 17.27 -17.02
C SER A 2 23.06 16.79 -15.75
N ALA A 3 22.85 17.49 -14.63
CA ALA A 3 23.41 17.10 -13.35
C ALA A 3 22.77 15.78 -12.90
N THR A 4 23.60 14.76 -12.65
CA THR A 4 23.16 13.54 -11.97
C THR A 4 22.60 13.93 -10.59
N PRO A 5 21.39 13.49 -10.21
CA PRO A 5 20.85 13.79 -8.89
C PRO A 5 21.78 13.19 -7.84
N ALA A 6 22.13 13.96 -6.82
CA ALA A 6 22.88 13.43 -5.69
C ALA A 6 22.05 12.33 -5.00
N PRO A 7 22.69 11.28 -4.43
CA PRO A 7 21.98 10.25 -3.70
C PRO A 7 21.17 10.91 -2.57
N GLN A 8 19.85 10.71 -2.56
CA GLN A 8 19.05 11.18 -1.45
C GLN A 8 19.39 10.35 -0.20
N PRO A 9 19.54 10.98 0.98
CA PRO A 9 19.83 10.25 2.20
C PRO A 9 18.68 9.28 2.49
N ALA A 10 19.03 8.04 2.81
CA ALA A 10 18.04 7.04 3.22
C ALA A 10 17.29 7.53 4.47
N PRO A 11 15.97 7.31 4.56
CA PRO A 11 15.21 7.69 5.74
C PRO A 11 15.77 7.01 6.98
N THR A 12 15.81 7.76 8.08
CA THR A 12 16.21 7.23 9.38
C THR A 12 15.15 6.27 9.91
N GLN A 13 15.55 5.34 10.78
CA GLN A 13 14.63 4.39 11.41
C GLN A 13 13.47 5.09 12.12
N ALA A 14 13.72 6.21 12.80
CA ALA A 14 12.68 7.00 13.46
C ALA A 14 11.68 7.63 12.46
N GLN A 15 12.13 8.00 11.25
CA GLN A 15 11.24 8.51 10.20
C GLN A 15 10.38 7.38 9.62
N LEU A 16 10.94 6.20 9.41
CA LEU A 16 10.21 5.00 9.02
C LEU A 16 9.14 4.62 10.04
N GLU A 17 9.49 4.59 11.33
CA GLU A 17 8.58 4.29 12.43
C GLU A 17 7.45 5.32 12.56
N ALA A 18 7.74 6.62 12.38
CA ALA A 18 6.71 7.67 12.41
C ALA A 18 5.73 7.58 11.23
N VAL A 19 6.23 7.23 10.04
CA VAL A 19 5.39 6.99 8.85
C VAL A 19 4.53 5.76 9.06
N LEU A 20 5.10 4.66 9.57
CA LEU A 20 4.38 3.44 9.94
C LEU A 20 3.27 3.71 10.95
N GLN A 21 3.56 4.45 12.02
CA GLN A 21 2.57 4.78 13.05
C GLN A 21 1.43 5.63 12.48
N THR A 22 1.75 6.61 11.62
CA THR A 22 0.74 7.44 10.96
C THR A 22 -0.12 6.62 10.00
N ALA A 23 0.50 5.69 9.28
CA ALA A 23 -0.21 4.76 8.41
C ALA A 23 -1.15 3.85 9.20
N LEU A 24 -0.73 3.35 10.37
CA LEU A 24 -1.59 2.57 11.28
C LEU A 24 -2.81 3.35 11.76
N TYR A 25 -2.67 4.66 12.00
CA TYR A 25 -3.81 5.51 12.35
C TYR A 25 -4.79 5.68 11.17
N LEU A 26 -4.28 5.86 9.96
CA LEU A 26 -5.10 5.91 8.75
C LEU A 26 -5.74 4.54 8.45
N LEU A 27 -5.09 3.43 8.85
CA LEU A 27 -5.68 2.09 8.83
C LEU A 27 -6.89 1.96 9.75
N GLY A 28 -6.89 2.62 10.91
CA GLY A 28 -8.10 2.77 11.72
C GLY A 28 -9.20 3.57 11.01
N ALA A 29 -8.86 4.68 10.35
CA ALA A 29 -9.84 5.54 9.68
C ALA A 29 -10.54 4.90 8.46
N ARG A 30 -9.92 3.90 7.81
CA ARG A 30 -10.58 3.07 6.78
C ARG A 30 -11.75 2.27 7.36
N GLN A 31 -11.65 1.79 8.60
CA GLN A 31 -12.77 1.09 9.26
C GLN A 31 -14.00 2.01 9.43
N ASP A 32 -13.77 3.32 9.52
CA ASP A 32 -14.81 4.35 9.56
C ASP A 32 -15.25 4.83 8.15
N GLN A 33 -14.80 4.16 7.07
CA GLN A 33 -15.10 4.45 5.67
C GLN A 33 -14.67 5.85 5.19
N MET A 34 -13.65 6.45 5.81
CA MET A 34 -13.20 7.81 5.47
C MET A 34 -12.14 7.90 4.35
N LEU A 35 -11.69 6.77 3.80
CA LEU A 35 -10.68 6.69 2.72
C LEU A 35 -11.23 5.92 1.52
N THR A 36 -10.90 6.36 0.29
CA THR A 36 -11.22 5.59 -0.93
C THR A 36 -10.34 4.34 -1.04
N ILE A 37 -10.71 3.40 -1.91
CA ILE A 37 -9.95 2.15 -2.12
C ILE A 37 -8.55 2.43 -2.69
N GLU A 38 -8.39 3.48 -3.50
CA GLU A 38 -7.12 3.87 -4.10
C GLU A 38 -6.19 4.52 -3.06
N GLU A 39 -6.73 5.44 -2.24
CA GLU A 39 -6.00 6.04 -1.12
C GLU A 39 -5.55 4.97 -0.12
N TRP A 40 -6.42 4.00 0.11
CA TRP A 40 -6.16 2.87 0.98
C TRP A 40 -5.04 1.96 0.45
N THR A 41 -5.14 1.58 -0.81
CA THR A 41 -4.16 0.73 -1.49
C THR A 41 -2.78 1.40 -1.57
N GLY A 42 -2.75 2.70 -1.85
CA GLY A 42 -1.51 3.49 -1.85
C GLY A 42 -0.80 3.49 -0.49
N LEU A 43 -1.58 3.61 0.59
CA LEU A 43 -1.04 3.53 1.94
C LEU A 43 -0.53 2.13 2.28
N ALA A 44 -1.32 1.10 1.99
CA ALA A 44 -0.93 -0.30 2.23
C ALA A 44 0.38 -0.65 1.50
N ARG A 45 0.55 -0.18 0.26
CA ARG A 45 1.76 -0.40 -0.54
C ARG A 45 2.98 0.30 0.07
N ALA A 46 2.82 1.52 0.58
CA ALA A 46 3.89 2.23 1.27
C ALA A 46 4.34 1.52 2.55
N VAL A 47 3.38 1.05 3.36
CA VAL A 47 3.65 0.26 4.58
C VAL A 47 4.33 -1.07 4.26
N ALA A 48 3.82 -1.77 3.25
CA ALA A 48 4.36 -3.05 2.80
C ALA A 48 5.82 -2.92 2.33
N ALA A 49 6.13 -1.87 1.56
CA ALA A 49 7.50 -1.59 1.15
C ALA A 49 8.45 -1.31 2.32
N CYS A 50 7.98 -0.61 3.36
CA CYS A 50 8.78 -0.33 4.56
C CYS A 50 9.05 -1.57 5.41
N GLN A 51 8.18 -2.58 5.33
CA GLN A 51 8.29 -3.81 6.12
C GLN A 51 8.73 -5.03 5.29
N GLU A 52 9.07 -4.85 4.02
CA GLU A 52 9.39 -5.93 3.08
C GLU A 52 8.29 -7.01 3.00
N ARG A 53 7.02 -6.59 3.06
CA ARG A 53 5.82 -7.44 2.97
C ARG A 53 5.05 -7.20 1.69
N LYS A 54 3.98 -7.98 1.46
CA LYS A 54 3.04 -7.77 0.35
C LYS A 54 1.94 -6.79 0.74
N THR A 55 1.49 -5.98 -0.20
CA THR A 55 0.37 -5.04 0.00
C THR A 55 -0.90 -5.76 0.47
N ALA A 56 -1.22 -6.91 -0.14
CA ALA A 56 -2.38 -7.74 0.19
C ALA A 56 -2.43 -8.17 1.66
N ASP A 57 -1.28 -8.26 2.35
CA ASP A 57 -1.23 -8.63 3.77
C ASP A 57 -1.89 -7.60 4.70
N TYR A 58 -2.14 -6.39 4.20
CA TYR A 58 -2.75 -5.27 4.93
C TYR A 58 -4.17 -4.95 4.47
N LEU A 59 -4.66 -5.64 3.44
CA LEU A 59 -5.97 -5.40 2.87
C LEU A 59 -6.96 -6.45 3.38
N THR A 60 -8.22 -6.04 3.55
CA THR A 60 -9.28 -6.98 3.86
C THR A 60 -9.69 -7.76 2.61
N GLU A 61 -10.38 -8.88 2.78
CA GLU A 61 -10.95 -9.64 1.67
C GLU A 61 -11.84 -8.74 0.79
N HIS A 62 -12.67 -7.90 1.41
CA HIS A 62 -13.51 -6.95 0.70
C HIS A 62 -12.73 -5.91 -0.10
N ASP A 63 -11.61 -5.40 0.43
CA ASP A 63 -10.74 -4.48 -0.30
C ASP A 63 -10.13 -5.18 -1.53
N LEU A 64 -9.70 -6.44 -1.37
CA LEU A 64 -9.12 -7.23 -2.46
C LEU A 64 -10.15 -7.57 -3.55
N GLU A 65 -11.40 -7.82 -3.16
CA GLU A 65 -12.52 -8.00 -4.10
C GLU A 65 -12.81 -6.72 -4.89
N ASP A 66 -12.89 -5.56 -4.23
CA ASP A 66 -13.13 -4.26 -4.88
C ASP A 66 -12.00 -3.92 -5.86
N ILE A 67 -10.75 -4.18 -5.47
CA ILE A 67 -9.58 -4.03 -6.34
C ILE A 67 -9.62 -5.02 -7.52
N ALA A 68 -9.97 -6.28 -7.28
CA ALA A 68 -10.10 -7.27 -8.35
C ALA A 68 -11.21 -6.90 -9.35
N GLU A 69 -12.30 -6.31 -8.87
CA GLU A 69 -13.43 -5.91 -9.71
C GLU A 69 -13.09 -4.69 -10.57
N ARG A 70 -12.40 -3.69 -10.00
CA ARG A 70 -12.32 -2.34 -10.60
C ARG A 70 -10.92 -1.91 -11.00
N HIS A 71 -9.89 -2.48 -10.37
CA HIS A 71 -8.50 -2.01 -10.45
C HIS A 71 -7.49 -3.13 -10.75
N ALA A 72 -7.93 -4.33 -11.12
CA ALA A 72 -7.05 -5.48 -11.37
C ALA A 72 -5.93 -5.20 -12.39
N HIS A 73 -6.18 -4.32 -13.36
CA HIS A 73 -5.21 -3.92 -14.38
C HIS A 73 -4.04 -3.07 -13.86
N GLU A 74 -4.20 -2.44 -12.69
CA GLU A 74 -3.17 -1.62 -12.03
C GLU A 74 -2.43 -2.37 -10.91
N TRP A 75 -2.83 -3.62 -10.65
CA TRP A 75 -2.32 -4.42 -9.56
C TRP A 75 -1.09 -5.24 -9.99
N ASP A 76 0.03 -5.06 -9.29
CA ASP A 76 1.25 -5.83 -9.55
C ASP A 76 1.30 -7.04 -8.61
N GLY A 77 0.88 -8.21 -9.09
CA GLY A 77 0.88 -9.43 -8.29
C GLY A 77 2.26 -9.81 -7.72
N ALA A 78 3.37 -9.39 -8.34
CA ALA A 78 4.70 -9.63 -7.83
C ALA A 78 5.04 -8.77 -6.61
N THR A 79 4.57 -7.52 -6.57
CA THR A 79 4.81 -6.58 -5.46
C THR A 79 3.71 -6.66 -4.40
N ASP A 80 2.47 -6.68 -4.86
CA ASP A 80 1.29 -6.49 -4.04
C ASP A 80 0.68 -7.80 -3.52
N GLY A 81 0.98 -8.93 -4.14
CA GLY A 81 0.42 -10.25 -3.79
C GLY A 81 -0.76 -10.63 -4.69
N PRO A 82 -1.32 -11.84 -4.55
CA PRO A 82 -2.40 -12.31 -5.41
C PRO A 82 -3.73 -11.59 -5.12
N LEU A 83 -4.52 -11.33 -6.17
CA LEU A 83 -5.93 -10.95 -6.05
C LEU A 83 -6.83 -12.21 -6.07
N PRO A 84 -8.02 -12.16 -5.46
CA PRO A 84 -9.02 -13.21 -5.59
C PRO A 84 -9.51 -13.32 -7.04
N ASN A 85 -9.91 -14.53 -7.42
CA ASN A 85 -10.51 -14.80 -8.71
C ASN A 85 -12.02 -14.60 -8.61
N LEU A 86 -12.59 -13.65 -9.35
CA LEU A 86 -14.01 -13.26 -9.21
C LEU A 86 -14.97 -14.11 -10.07
N ASP A 87 -14.43 -15.00 -10.90
CA ASP A 87 -15.20 -15.88 -11.80
C ASP A 87 -15.58 -17.24 -11.16
N GLU A 88 -15.25 -17.47 -9.87
CA GLU A 88 -15.53 -18.71 -9.12
C GLU A 88 -16.73 -18.60 -8.15
#